data_AF-M4T1B8-F1
#
_entry.id   AF-M4T1B8-F1
#
_cell.length_a   1.000
_cell.length_b   1.000
_cell.length_c   1.000
_cell.angle_alpha   90.00
_cell.angle_beta   90.00
_cell.angle_gamma   90.00
#
_symmetry.space_group_name_H-M   'P 1'
#
loop_
_entity.id
_entity.type
_entity.pdbx_description
1 polymer ?
#
loop_
_entity_poly.entity_id
_entity_poly.type
_entity_poly.pdbx_seq_one_letter_code
_entity_poly.pdbx_strand_id
1 'polypeptide(L)'
;MQQLTEILLAIALSIIFFGRYTTAADQNAKEFRDMCALVKLLIKPIPDAVVALEPTNPSSATTSIETAVSGIVKRIKKLNLTVVEQEIEEVLKEKTKYDSWQKVKDAKRGGYFKAGEYKTLEELRTIYDDIIKNNPPAQQWRATYKLPFPEAKRQKLRPAFFQLSEAALALQSESQTLQNRARASQNAALRPALSALYGEAYEKSLTSDGQLKATELWAEKPTKTAFPWAVASAQHAQMCTPASTAYATNWPG
;
A
#
# COMPACT_ATOMS: atom_id res chain seq x y z
N MET A 1 -25.98 7.77 69.92
CA MET A 1 -26.47 6.45 69.45
C MET A 1 -27.10 6.50 68.06
N GLN A 2 -27.72 7.60 67.63
CA GLN A 2 -28.39 7.71 66.32
C GLN A 2 -27.45 7.69 65.10
N GLN A 3 -26.21 8.19 65.24
CA GLN A 3 -25.21 8.20 64.17
C GLN A 3 -24.62 6.81 63.87
N LEU A 4 -24.57 5.90 64.85
CA LEU A 4 -24.03 4.55 64.69
C LEU A 4 -25.02 3.63 63.97
N THR A 5 -26.32 3.82 64.20
CA THR A 5 -27.40 3.10 63.50
C THR A 5 -27.56 3.52 62.04
N GLU A 6 -27.37 4.81 61.71
CA GLU A 6 -27.38 5.32 60.33
C GLU A 6 -26.19 4.76 59.51
N ILE A 7 -25.00 4.69 60.13
CA ILE A 7 -23.79 4.15 59.49
C ILE A 7 -23.91 2.63 59.28
N LEU A 8 -24.46 1.88 60.24
CA LEU A 8 -24.69 0.44 60.10
C LEU A 8 -25.77 0.11 59.05
N LEU A 9 -26.81 0.93 58.92
CA LEU A 9 -27.84 0.77 57.90
C LEU A 9 -27.31 1.10 56.49
N ALA A 10 -26.51 2.17 56.36
CA ALA A 10 -25.86 2.53 55.11
C ALA A 10 -24.83 1.46 54.66
N ILE A 11 -24.07 0.89 55.59
CA ILE A 11 -23.14 -0.22 55.30
C ILE A 11 -23.91 -1.50 54.94
N ALA A 12 -24.99 -1.83 55.64
CA ALA A 12 -25.82 -3.00 55.32
C ALA A 12 -26.52 -2.87 53.95
N LEU A 13 -27.04 -1.68 53.61
CA LEU A 13 -27.63 -1.40 52.30
C LEU A 13 -26.58 -1.43 51.17
N SER A 14 -25.36 -0.97 51.45
CA SER A 14 -24.24 -1.07 50.51
C SER A 14 -23.92 -2.53 50.19
N ILE A 15 -23.80 -3.39 51.21
CA ILE A 15 -23.50 -4.83 51.04
C ILE A 15 -24.64 -5.55 50.31
N ILE A 16 -25.90 -5.18 50.54
CA ILE A 16 -27.06 -5.76 49.85
C ILE A 16 -27.14 -5.31 48.38
N PHE A 17 -26.72 -4.08 48.05
CA PHE A 17 -26.64 -3.60 46.66
C PHE A 17 -25.43 -4.17 45.89
N PHE A 18 -24.29 -4.41 46.55
CA PHE A 18 -23.19 -5.17 45.94
C PHE A 18 -23.51 -6.67 45.78
N GLY A 19 -24.40 -7.22 46.60
CA GLY A 19 -24.81 -8.62 46.55
C GLY A 19 -25.84 -8.99 45.47
N ARG A 20 -26.36 -8.02 44.70
CA ARG A 20 -27.37 -8.29 43.64
C ARG A 20 -26.98 -7.93 42.21
N TYR A 21 -25.73 -7.49 42.00
CA TYR A 21 -25.19 -7.21 40.65
C TYR A 21 -23.87 -7.90 40.35
N THR A 22 -23.50 -8.97 41.07
CA THR A 22 -22.47 -9.90 40.58
C THR A 22 -23.09 -10.87 39.59
N THR A 23 -23.64 -10.38 38.48
CA THR A 23 -23.58 -11.18 37.26
C THR A 23 -22.11 -11.24 36.89
N ALA A 24 -21.61 -12.41 36.50
CA ALA A 24 -20.22 -12.65 36.12
C ALA A 24 -19.70 -11.79 34.93
N ALA A 25 -20.44 -10.75 34.52
CA ALA A 25 -20.17 -9.85 33.42
C ALA A 25 -19.15 -8.75 33.78
N ASP A 26 -19.14 -8.23 35.02
CA ASP A 26 -18.27 -7.10 35.38
C ASP A 26 -16.87 -7.52 35.86
N GLN A 27 -16.72 -8.76 36.34
CA GLN A 27 -15.42 -9.28 36.83
C GLN A 27 -14.37 -9.40 35.74
N ASN A 28 -14.79 -9.46 34.48
CA ASN A 28 -13.91 -9.60 33.32
C ASN A 28 -13.98 -8.38 32.38
N ALA A 29 -14.72 -7.32 32.74
CA ALA A 29 -15.00 -6.20 31.83
C ALA A 29 -13.75 -5.39 31.46
N LYS A 30 -12.71 -5.41 32.30
CA LYS A 30 -11.42 -4.80 31.98
C LYS A 30 -10.64 -5.69 31.01
N GLU A 31 -10.55 -6.97 31.32
CA GLU A 31 -9.88 -8.02 30.56
C GLU A 31 -10.47 -8.11 29.14
N PHE A 32 -11.80 -8.05 29.01
CA PHE A 32 -12.48 -8.02 27.71
C PHE A 32 -12.18 -6.75 26.92
N ARG A 33 -12.10 -5.58 27.57
CA ARG A 33 -11.71 -4.33 26.89
C ARG A 33 -10.28 -4.40 26.37
N ASP A 34 -9.37 -4.93 27.16
CA ASP A 34 -7.97 -5.10 26.80
C ASP A 34 -7.82 -6.12 25.65
N MET A 35 -8.56 -7.23 25.70
CA MET A 35 -8.62 -8.21 24.61
C MET A 35 -9.24 -7.61 23.34
N CYS A 36 -10.28 -6.79 23.43
CA CYS A 36 -10.84 -6.07 22.28
C CYS A 36 -9.83 -5.09 21.67
N ALA A 37 -9.04 -4.41 22.50
CA ALA A 37 -7.98 -3.51 22.05
C ALA A 37 -6.87 -4.28 21.32
N LEU A 38 -6.48 -5.45 21.86
CA LEU A 38 -5.51 -6.34 21.22
C LEU A 38 -6.03 -6.86 19.88
N VAL A 39 -7.28 -7.32 19.80
CA VAL A 39 -7.90 -7.73 18.53
C VAL A 39 -7.88 -6.60 17.52
N LYS A 40 -8.30 -5.39 17.92
CA LYS A 40 -8.26 -4.19 17.06
C LYS A 40 -6.86 -3.86 16.58
N LEU A 41 -5.82 -4.11 17.38
CA LEU A 41 -4.43 -3.90 16.99
C LEU A 41 -3.98 -4.96 15.97
N LEU A 42 -4.31 -6.23 16.21
CA LEU A 42 -3.84 -7.37 15.41
C LEU A 42 -4.51 -7.45 14.03
N ILE A 43 -5.70 -6.88 13.86
CA ILE A 43 -6.40 -6.82 12.56
C ILE A 43 -6.10 -5.55 11.76
N LYS A 44 -5.34 -4.60 12.32
CA LYS A 44 -5.09 -3.31 11.66
C LYS A 44 -4.29 -3.49 10.37
N PRO A 45 -4.54 -2.63 9.37
CA PRO A 45 -3.66 -2.54 8.20
C PRO A 45 -2.23 -2.20 8.61
N ILE A 46 -1.27 -2.84 7.96
CA ILE A 46 0.14 -2.44 7.94
C ILE A 46 0.35 -1.70 6.62
N PRO A 47 0.23 -0.36 6.59
CA PRO A 47 0.18 0.40 5.35
C PRO A 47 1.50 0.33 4.58
N ASP A 48 1.41 0.51 3.26
CA ASP A 48 2.58 0.73 2.42
C ASP A 48 3.28 2.04 2.76
N ALA A 49 4.60 2.06 2.55
CA ALA A 49 5.37 3.29 2.65
C ALA A 49 4.99 4.27 1.53
N VAL A 50 4.84 5.54 1.90
CA VAL A 50 4.54 6.63 0.97
C VAL A 50 5.63 7.69 1.02
N VAL A 51 5.73 8.47 -0.05
CA VAL A 51 6.66 9.59 -0.16
C VAL A 51 5.90 10.88 -0.43
N ALA A 52 6.37 11.98 0.15
CA ALA A 52 5.85 13.32 -0.15
C ALA A 52 6.25 13.73 -1.57
N LEU A 53 5.33 14.36 -2.31
CA LEU A 53 5.62 14.92 -3.64
C LEU A 53 6.61 16.08 -3.57
N GLU A 54 6.60 16.82 -2.46
CA GLU A 54 7.52 17.92 -2.14
C GLU A 54 8.14 17.67 -0.76
N PRO A 55 9.37 17.13 -0.69
CA PRO A 55 9.98 16.71 0.58
C PRO A 55 10.18 17.85 1.60
N THR A 56 10.27 19.09 1.12
CA THR A 56 10.47 20.28 1.95
C THR A 56 9.15 20.91 2.42
N ASN A 57 8.01 20.40 1.97
CA ASN A 57 6.69 20.93 2.30
C ASN A 57 5.95 19.91 3.19
N PRO A 58 5.75 20.19 4.49
CA PRO A 58 5.10 19.26 5.42
C PRO A 58 3.62 19.02 5.11
N SER A 59 2.99 19.85 4.28
CA SER A 59 1.61 19.70 3.82
C SER A 59 1.52 19.08 2.41
N SER A 60 2.63 18.59 1.86
CA SER A 60 2.64 17.99 0.53
C SER A 60 1.79 16.73 0.49
N ALA A 61 1.03 16.57 -0.60
CA ALA A 61 0.35 15.32 -0.88
C ALA A 61 1.39 14.18 -1.01
N THR A 62 1.01 12.99 -0.57
CA THR A 62 1.85 11.79 -0.65
C THR A 62 1.45 10.92 -1.82
N THR A 63 2.39 10.13 -2.33
CA THR A 63 2.14 9.11 -3.36
C THR A 63 2.89 7.83 -3.03
N SER A 64 2.58 6.74 -3.73
CA SER A 64 3.33 5.49 -3.60
C SER A 64 4.75 5.67 -4.16
N ILE A 65 5.71 4.96 -3.55
CA ILE A 65 7.10 4.95 -4.01
C ILE A 65 7.17 4.55 -5.49
N GLU A 66 6.41 3.53 -5.90
CA GLU A 66 6.31 3.10 -7.30
C GLU A 66 5.89 4.23 -8.25
N THR A 67 4.87 5.01 -7.87
CA THR A 67 4.37 6.10 -8.71
C THR A 67 5.40 7.23 -8.81
N ALA A 68 6.02 7.59 -7.69
CA ALA A 68 7.07 8.61 -7.65
C ALA A 68 8.27 8.21 -8.53
N VAL A 69 8.79 7.01 -8.34
CA VAL A 69 9.96 6.50 -9.09
C VAL A 69 9.63 6.33 -10.57
N SER A 70 8.48 5.77 -10.92
CA SER A 70 8.05 5.63 -12.32
C SER A 70 7.88 6.99 -13.00
N GLY A 71 7.39 8.00 -12.28
CA GLY A 71 7.32 9.38 -12.76
C GLY A 71 8.70 9.98 -13.05
N ILE A 72 9.68 9.76 -12.16
CA ILE A 72 11.08 10.20 -12.35
C ILE A 72 11.69 9.51 -13.57
N VAL A 73 11.58 8.18 -13.65
CA VAL A 73 12.08 7.39 -14.80
C VAL A 73 11.45 7.90 -16.09
N LYS A 74 10.12 8.11 -16.14
CA LYS A 74 9.46 8.65 -17.33
C LYS A 74 10.01 10.02 -17.75
N ARG A 75 10.28 10.91 -16.79
CA ARG A 75 10.88 12.24 -17.08
C ARG A 75 12.30 12.13 -17.62
N ILE A 76 13.11 11.23 -17.05
CA ILE A 76 14.48 10.99 -17.51
C ILE A 76 14.49 10.34 -18.90
N LYS A 77 13.64 9.34 -19.15
CA LYS A 77 13.41 8.76 -20.48
C LYS A 77 13.01 9.85 -21.49
N LYS A 78 12.11 10.76 -21.10
CA LYS A 78 11.71 11.91 -21.94
C LYS A 78 12.88 12.83 -22.27
N LEU A 79 13.73 13.17 -21.29
CA LEU A 79 14.94 13.96 -21.52
C LEU A 79 15.90 13.25 -22.48
N ASN A 80 16.16 11.97 -22.26
CA ASN A 80 17.05 11.17 -23.10
C ASN A 80 16.59 11.11 -24.57
N LEU A 81 15.27 11.02 -24.78
CA LEU A 81 14.68 11.06 -26.13
C LEU A 81 14.81 12.41 -26.85
N THR A 82 15.14 13.51 -26.16
CA THR A 82 15.39 14.80 -26.82
C THR A 82 16.76 14.88 -27.52
N VAL A 83 17.69 13.98 -27.18
CA VAL A 83 19.08 13.99 -27.69
C VAL A 83 19.44 12.72 -28.45
N VAL A 84 18.44 11.87 -28.72
CA VAL A 84 18.59 10.60 -29.44
C VAL A 84 19.27 10.77 -30.81
N GLU A 85 19.86 9.73 -31.38
CA GLU A 85 20.41 9.73 -32.74
C GLU A 85 19.31 9.87 -33.80
N GLN A 86 19.64 10.42 -34.96
CA GLN A 86 18.68 10.58 -36.07
C GLN A 86 18.15 9.22 -36.55
N GLU A 87 18.99 8.21 -36.56
CA GLU A 87 18.68 6.85 -36.98
C GLU A 87 17.65 6.18 -36.05
N ILE A 88 17.73 6.46 -34.74
CA ILE A 88 16.76 5.98 -33.76
C ILE A 88 15.49 6.83 -33.83
N GLU A 89 15.60 8.13 -34.10
CA GLU A 89 14.46 9.01 -34.33
C GLU A 89 13.62 8.55 -35.56
N GLU A 90 14.27 8.07 -36.62
CA GLU A 90 13.62 7.40 -37.77
C GLU A 90 12.79 6.20 -37.31
N VAL A 91 13.36 5.34 -36.45
CA VAL A 91 12.67 4.16 -35.90
C VAL A 91 11.42 4.56 -35.11
N LEU A 92 11.50 5.62 -34.32
CA LEU A 92 10.37 6.11 -33.53
C LEU A 92 9.24 6.66 -34.42
N LYS A 93 9.57 7.33 -35.53
CA LYS A 93 8.61 7.92 -36.48
C LYS A 93 7.99 6.90 -37.44
N GLU A 94 8.76 5.97 -37.97
CA GLU A 94 8.29 4.99 -38.99
C GLU A 94 7.59 3.77 -38.35
N LYS A 95 6.38 4.01 -37.83
CA LYS A 95 5.58 3.01 -37.08
C LYS A 95 5.26 1.74 -37.87
N THR A 96 5.11 1.85 -39.19
CA THR A 96 4.76 0.72 -40.09
C THR A 96 5.96 -0.18 -40.40
N LYS A 97 7.14 0.41 -40.60
CA LYS A 97 8.38 -0.32 -40.91
C LYS A 97 8.98 -1.00 -39.69
N TYR A 98 8.96 -0.31 -38.55
CA TYR A 98 9.53 -0.78 -37.30
C TYR A 98 8.43 -0.98 -36.24
N ASP A 99 7.48 -1.87 -36.43
CA ASP A 99 6.41 -2.08 -35.43
C ASP A 99 6.90 -2.69 -34.10
N SER A 100 8.10 -3.27 -34.10
CA SER A 100 8.67 -4.01 -32.98
C SER A 100 10.19 -3.97 -33.03
N TRP A 101 10.84 -4.20 -31.88
CA TRP A 101 12.31 -4.23 -31.79
C TRP A 101 12.94 -5.33 -32.68
N GLN A 102 12.20 -6.41 -32.96
CA GLN A 102 12.62 -7.50 -33.83
C GLN A 102 12.81 -7.04 -35.28
N LYS A 103 12.05 -6.03 -35.74
CA LYS A 103 12.20 -5.44 -37.08
C LYS A 103 13.34 -4.43 -37.16
N VAL A 104 13.88 -3.99 -36.02
CA VAL A 104 15.08 -3.15 -35.95
C VAL A 104 16.32 -4.04 -36.01
N LYS A 105 16.72 -4.39 -37.24
CA LYS A 105 17.84 -5.29 -37.51
C LYS A 105 19.22 -4.62 -37.41
N ASP A 106 19.26 -3.30 -37.54
CA ASP A 106 20.50 -2.50 -37.47
C ASP A 106 20.80 -2.11 -36.02
N ALA A 107 21.99 -2.47 -35.54
CA ALA A 107 22.46 -2.15 -34.20
C ALA A 107 22.53 -0.63 -33.93
N LYS A 108 22.85 0.19 -34.93
CA LYS A 108 22.85 1.66 -34.81
C LYS A 108 21.44 2.23 -34.62
N ARG A 109 20.44 1.60 -35.25
CA ARG A 109 19.01 1.97 -35.14
C ARG A 109 18.35 1.43 -33.87
N GLY A 110 18.85 0.32 -33.33
CA GLY A 110 18.45 -0.19 -32.01
C GLY A 110 19.03 0.66 -30.87
N GLY A 111 20.24 1.18 -31.07
CA GLY A 111 20.96 2.01 -30.11
C GLY A 111 21.05 1.36 -28.73
N TYR A 112 21.15 2.19 -27.71
CA TYR A 112 21.14 1.79 -26.31
C TYR A 112 19.73 1.56 -25.75
N PHE A 113 18.66 1.81 -26.52
CA PHE A 113 17.28 1.57 -26.08
C PHE A 113 16.85 0.12 -26.21
N LYS A 114 17.52 -0.67 -27.07
CA LYS A 114 17.29 -2.11 -27.22
C LYS A 114 17.84 -2.92 -26.05
N ALA A 115 18.87 -2.41 -25.36
CA ALA A 115 19.50 -3.04 -24.22
C ALA A 115 19.07 -2.29 -22.94
N GLY A 116 17.93 -2.68 -22.33
CA GLY A 116 17.49 -2.08 -21.07
C GLY A 116 16.00 -2.31 -20.77
N GLU A 117 15.50 -1.66 -19.72
CA GLU A 117 14.08 -1.72 -19.29
C GLU A 117 13.13 -0.82 -20.10
N TYR A 118 13.49 -0.47 -21.33
CA TYR A 118 12.55 0.08 -22.29
C TYR A 118 11.72 -1.07 -22.85
N LYS A 119 10.70 -1.48 -22.08
CA LYS A 119 9.99 -2.74 -22.23
C LYS A 119 9.41 -2.91 -23.63
N THR A 120 8.98 -1.84 -24.27
CA THR A 120 8.46 -1.87 -25.64
C THR A 120 8.86 -0.64 -26.45
N LEU A 121 8.96 -0.82 -27.78
CA LEU A 121 9.11 0.28 -28.72
C LEU A 121 7.90 1.23 -28.69
N GLU A 122 6.72 0.71 -28.33
CA GLU A 122 5.51 1.50 -28.15
C GLU A 122 5.62 2.46 -26.97
N GLU A 123 6.14 2.03 -25.81
CA GLU A 123 6.37 2.89 -24.65
C GLU A 123 7.27 4.09 -25.04
N LEU A 124 8.35 3.82 -25.77
CA LEU A 124 9.24 4.87 -26.28
C LEU A 124 8.53 5.83 -27.23
N ARG A 125 7.68 5.31 -28.12
CA ARG A 125 6.88 6.13 -29.03
C ARG A 125 5.89 7.00 -28.28
N THR A 126 5.23 6.49 -27.24
CA THR A 126 4.33 7.28 -26.40
C THR A 126 5.08 8.44 -25.76
N ILE A 127 6.26 8.19 -25.19
CA ILE A 127 7.08 9.25 -24.57
C ILE A 127 7.60 10.24 -25.63
N TYR A 128 8.02 9.75 -26.79
CA TYR A 128 8.47 10.60 -27.90
C TYR A 128 7.33 11.47 -28.45
N ASP A 129 6.14 10.91 -28.61
CA ASP A 129 4.92 11.62 -29.02
C ASP A 129 4.59 12.73 -27.99
N ASP A 130 4.79 12.50 -26.69
CA ASP A 130 4.65 13.53 -25.63
C ASP A 130 5.68 14.69 -25.74
N ILE A 131 6.70 14.56 -26.60
CA ILE A 131 7.67 15.61 -26.93
C ILE A 131 7.26 16.34 -28.22
N ILE A 132 6.88 15.59 -29.26
CA ILE A 132 6.71 16.15 -30.60
C ILE A 132 5.27 16.56 -30.96
N LYS A 133 4.26 16.07 -30.25
CA LYS A 133 2.86 16.39 -30.53
C LYS A 133 2.61 17.89 -30.47
N ASN A 134 1.72 18.36 -31.33
CA ASN A 134 1.27 19.76 -31.36
C ASN A 134 0.10 19.98 -30.38
N ASN A 135 0.29 19.62 -29.12
CA ASN A 135 -0.64 19.94 -28.03
C ASN A 135 -0.01 20.95 -27.07
N PRO A 136 -0.81 21.69 -26.28
CA PRO A 136 -0.29 22.74 -25.40
C PRO A 136 0.79 22.26 -24.42
N PRO A 137 0.65 21.09 -23.74
CA PRO A 137 1.69 20.60 -22.83
C PRO A 137 3.04 20.31 -23.51
N ALA A 138 3.03 19.68 -24.70
CA ALA A 138 4.26 19.37 -25.43
C ALA A 138 4.89 20.64 -26.03
N GLN A 139 4.09 21.62 -26.47
CA GLN A 139 4.57 22.92 -26.91
C GLN A 139 5.23 23.69 -25.77
N GLN A 140 4.59 23.76 -24.60
CA GLN A 140 5.16 24.40 -23.41
C GLN A 140 6.47 23.73 -23.00
N TRP A 141 6.51 22.40 -22.96
CA TRP A 141 7.74 21.65 -22.69
C TRP A 141 8.86 21.99 -23.68
N ARG A 142 8.58 21.95 -24.99
CA ARG A 142 9.56 22.29 -26.03
C ARG A 142 10.05 23.73 -25.91
N ALA A 143 9.16 24.68 -25.57
CA ALA A 143 9.51 26.07 -25.35
C ALA A 143 10.43 26.25 -24.13
N THR A 144 10.08 25.63 -22.99
CA THR A 144 10.88 25.68 -21.74
C THR A 144 12.32 25.22 -21.97
N TYR A 145 12.51 24.13 -22.71
CA TYR A 145 13.84 23.56 -22.95
C TYR A 145 14.49 23.99 -24.28
N LYS A 146 13.83 24.87 -25.06
CA LYS A 146 14.29 25.32 -26.39
C LYS A 146 14.62 24.16 -27.34
N LEU A 147 13.67 23.24 -27.47
CA LEU A 147 13.77 22.05 -28.33
C LEU A 147 13.24 22.31 -29.74
N PRO A 148 13.74 21.62 -30.79
CA PRO A 148 14.80 20.61 -30.73
C PRO A 148 16.20 21.24 -30.59
N PHE A 149 17.13 20.49 -29.99
CA PHE A 149 18.53 20.92 -29.93
C PHE A 149 19.24 20.73 -31.29
N PRO A 150 20.19 21.61 -31.64
CA PRO A 150 21.11 21.35 -32.75
C PRO A 150 21.90 20.05 -32.54
N GLU A 151 22.25 19.34 -33.60
CA GLU A 151 22.91 18.02 -33.50
C GLU A 151 24.21 18.07 -32.70
N ALA A 152 25.04 19.10 -32.88
CA ALA A 152 26.27 19.29 -32.10
C ALA A 152 26.01 19.37 -30.58
N LYS A 153 24.84 19.90 -30.16
CA LYS A 153 24.43 19.93 -28.76
C LYS A 153 23.85 18.58 -28.32
N ARG A 154 23.06 17.90 -29.17
CA ARG A 154 22.56 16.53 -28.89
C ARG A 154 23.72 15.58 -28.63
N GLN A 155 24.74 15.57 -29.50
CA GLN A 155 25.93 14.72 -29.36
C GLN A 155 26.66 14.93 -28.03
N LYS A 156 26.81 16.18 -27.58
CA LYS A 156 27.46 16.50 -26.30
C LYS A 156 26.64 16.09 -25.08
N LEU A 157 25.32 16.16 -25.14
CA LEU A 157 24.43 15.85 -24.02
C LEU A 157 24.10 14.35 -23.91
N ARG A 158 24.17 13.62 -25.02
CA ARG A 158 23.76 12.22 -25.11
C ARG A 158 24.43 11.31 -24.08
N PRO A 159 25.76 11.37 -23.83
CA PRO A 159 26.38 10.50 -22.82
C PRO A 159 25.84 10.76 -21.40
N ALA A 160 25.63 12.02 -21.05
CA ALA A 160 25.12 12.40 -19.73
C ALA A 160 23.66 11.96 -19.53
N PHE A 161 22.81 12.12 -20.55
CA PHE A 161 21.41 11.69 -20.46
C PHE A 161 21.25 10.17 -20.51
N PHE A 162 22.16 9.49 -21.22
CA PHE A 162 22.24 8.03 -21.19
C PHE A 162 22.61 7.53 -19.78
N GLN A 163 23.68 8.05 -19.18
CA GLN A 163 24.08 7.70 -17.81
C GLN A 163 22.98 7.98 -16.78
N LEU A 164 22.27 9.10 -16.92
CA LEU A 164 21.14 9.44 -16.05
C LEU A 164 19.99 8.43 -16.21
N SER A 165 19.75 7.95 -17.44
CA SER A 165 18.72 6.93 -17.70
C SER A 165 19.09 5.60 -17.07
N GLU A 166 20.34 5.14 -17.22
CA GLU A 166 20.83 3.91 -16.58
C GLU A 166 20.71 3.98 -15.05
N ALA A 167 21.12 5.10 -14.45
CA ALA A 167 21.00 5.30 -13.01
C ALA A 167 19.53 5.29 -12.55
N ALA A 168 18.62 5.89 -13.32
CA ALA A 168 17.20 5.90 -13.01
C ALA A 168 16.57 4.49 -13.08
N LEU A 169 16.97 3.68 -14.07
CA LEU A 169 16.52 2.30 -14.20
C LEU A 169 17.06 1.43 -13.06
N ALA A 170 18.33 1.59 -12.69
CA ALA A 170 18.92 0.90 -11.53
C ALA A 170 18.15 1.23 -10.24
N LEU A 171 17.85 2.52 -9.99
CA LEU A 171 17.03 2.94 -8.85
C LEU A 171 15.60 2.40 -8.90
N GLN A 172 15.01 2.27 -10.09
CA GLN A 172 13.69 1.66 -10.25
C GLN A 172 13.70 0.19 -9.85
N SER A 173 14.70 -0.57 -10.29
CA SER A 173 14.88 -1.98 -9.94
C SER A 173 15.12 -2.18 -8.44
N GLU A 174 15.98 -1.36 -7.84
CA GLU A 174 16.23 -1.39 -6.40
C GLU A 174 14.97 -1.04 -5.60
N SER A 175 14.24 -0.01 -6.01
CA SER A 175 12.97 0.38 -5.39
C SER A 175 11.92 -0.74 -5.46
N GLN A 176 11.80 -1.43 -6.59
CA GLN A 176 10.90 -2.59 -6.71
C GLN A 176 11.32 -3.72 -5.76
N THR A 177 12.62 -3.99 -5.66
CA THR A 177 13.16 -5.01 -4.73
C THR A 177 12.84 -4.68 -3.27
N LEU A 178 13.04 -3.43 -2.87
CA LEU A 178 12.72 -2.96 -1.52
C LEU A 178 11.22 -3.02 -1.23
N GLN A 179 10.37 -2.63 -2.19
CA GLN A 179 8.91 -2.72 -2.03
C GLN A 179 8.44 -4.17 -1.90
N ASN A 180 9.01 -5.10 -2.68
CA ASN A 180 8.71 -6.52 -2.54
C ASN A 180 9.13 -7.07 -1.16
N ARG A 181 10.30 -6.64 -0.65
CA ARG A 181 10.75 -7.00 0.70
C ARG A 181 9.84 -6.42 1.78
N ALA A 182 9.37 -5.19 1.62
CA ALA A 182 8.43 -4.56 2.55
C ALA A 182 7.10 -5.35 2.59
N ARG A 183 6.54 -5.70 1.43
CA ARG A 183 5.33 -6.54 1.33
C ARG A 183 5.50 -7.91 1.98
N ALA A 184 6.61 -8.59 1.71
CA ALA A 184 6.92 -9.86 2.36
C ALA A 184 7.01 -9.71 3.89
N SER A 185 7.58 -8.61 4.38
CA SER A 185 7.69 -8.33 5.81
C SER A 185 6.33 -8.03 6.46
N GLN A 186 5.46 -7.26 5.78
CA GLN A 186 4.08 -7.03 6.21
C GLN A 186 3.32 -8.36 6.34
N ASN A 187 3.42 -9.23 5.33
CA ASN A 187 2.79 -10.56 5.35
C ASN A 187 3.35 -11.45 6.47
N ALA A 188 4.67 -11.46 6.66
CA ALA A 188 5.32 -12.19 7.74
C ALA A 188 4.90 -11.69 9.13
N ALA A 189 4.60 -10.41 9.28
CA ALA A 189 4.08 -9.84 10.53
C ALA A 189 2.60 -10.18 10.78
N LEU A 190 1.79 -10.27 9.71
CA LEU A 190 0.37 -10.61 9.82
C LEU A 190 0.15 -12.07 10.23
N ARG A 191 0.96 -13.03 9.76
CA ARG A 191 0.78 -14.46 10.07
C ARG A 191 0.73 -14.77 11.59
N PRO A 192 1.70 -14.32 12.42
CA PRO A 192 1.62 -14.48 13.87
C PRO A 192 0.38 -13.83 14.49
N ALA A 193 -0.05 -12.66 13.98
CA ALA A 193 -1.25 -11.99 14.45
C ALA A 193 -2.51 -12.85 14.20
N LEU A 194 -2.63 -13.45 13.01
CA LEU A 194 -3.73 -14.35 12.68
C LEU A 194 -3.66 -15.65 13.47
N SER A 195 -2.47 -16.21 13.68
CA SER A 195 -2.28 -17.39 14.54
C SER A 195 -2.71 -17.10 15.99
N ALA A 196 -2.38 -15.93 16.52
CA ALA A 196 -2.79 -15.51 17.87
C ALA A 196 -4.31 -15.32 17.99
N LEU A 197 -4.97 -14.78 16.94
CA LEU A 197 -6.41 -14.51 16.94
C LEU A 197 -7.27 -15.75 16.67
N TYR A 198 -6.83 -16.59 15.74
CA TYR A 198 -7.64 -17.64 15.11
C TYR A 198 -6.98 -19.02 15.16
N GLY A 199 -5.82 -19.14 15.80
CA GLY A 199 -5.09 -20.39 15.93
C GLY A 199 -4.24 -20.74 14.70
N GLU A 200 -3.28 -21.63 14.93
CA GLU A 200 -2.32 -22.08 13.92
C GLU A 200 -2.98 -22.80 12.73
N ALA A 201 -4.09 -23.51 12.97
CA ALA A 201 -4.83 -24.20 11.91
C ALA A 201 -5.42 -23.22 10.87
N TYR A 202 -5.90 -22.05 11.33
CA TYR A 202 -6.41 -21.02 10.43
C TYR A 202 -5.27 -20.34 9.67
N GLU A 203 -4.18 -19.99 10.35
CA GLU A 203 -2.99 -19.41 9.71
C GLU A 203 -2.46 -20.33 8.60
N LYS A 204 -2.32 -21.65 8.88
CA LYS A 204 -1.87 -22.64 7.88
C LYS A 204 -2.84 -22.87 6.73
N SER A 205 -4.12 -22.51 6.88
CA SER A 205 -5.08 -22.58 5.77
C SER A 205 -4.83 -21.50 4.70
N LEU A 206 -4.04 -20.46 5.03
CA LEU A 206 -3.63 -19.39 4.13
C LEU A 206 -2.33 -19.79 3.42
N THR A 207 -2.48 -20.53 2.32
CA THR A 207 -1.39 -21.17 1.58
C THR A 207 -0.60 -20.22 0.68
N SER A 208 -1.11 -19.00 0.44
CA SER A 208 -0.46 -18.01 -0.39
C SER A 208 -0.49 -16.61 0.22
N ASP A 209 0.56 -15.84 -0.06
CA ASP A 209 0.67 -14.45 0.36
C ASP A 209 -0.39 -13.54 -0.27
N GLY A 210 -0.98 -13.92 -1.41
CA GLY A 210 -2.11 -13.19 -1.99
C GLY A 210 -3.39 -13.24 -1.15
N GLN A 211 -3.51 -14.21 -0.24
CA GLN A 211 -4.59 -14.27 0.75
C GLN A 211 -4.29 -13.37 1.96
N LEU A 212 -3.03 -13.02 2.17
CA LEU A 212 -2.60 -12.11 3.23
C LEU A 212 -2.73 -10.67 2.72
N LYS A 213 -3.88 -10.06 3.00
CA LYS A 213 -4.16 -8.66 2.66
C LYS A 213 -3.62 -7.72 3.74
N ALA A 214 -2.31 -7.75 3.99
CA ALA A 214 -1.70 -7.04 5.13
C ALA A 214 -1.88 -5.51 5.09
N THR A 215 -2.14 -4.94 3.92
CA THR A 215 -2.42 -3.50 3.72
C THR A 215 -3.89 -3.14 3.92
N GLU A 216 -4.75 -4.11 4.20
CA GLU A 216 -6.18 -3.94 4.44
C GLU A 216 -6.54 -4.33 5.88
N LEU A 217 -7.73 -3.90 6.33
CA LEU A 217 -8.27 -4.35 7.61
C LEU A 217 -8.63 -5.84 7.48
N TRP A 218 -8.11 -6.68 8.38
CA TRP A 218 -8.47 -8.09 8.35
C TRP A 218 -9.95 -8.29 8.74
N ALA A 219 -10.78 -8.64 7.76
CA ALA A 219 -12.21 -8.84 7.93
C ALA A 219 -12.63 -10.31 7.90
N GLU A 220 -11.74 -11.19 7.43
CA GLU A 220 -12.03 -12.62 7.29
C GLU A 220 -12.04 -13.30 8.66
N LYS A 221 -13.01 -14.19 8.86
CA LYS A 221 -13.13 -14.96 10.09
C LYS A 221 -13.07 -16.44 9.75
N PRO A 222 -12.37 -17.27 10.55
CA PRO A 222 -12.41 -18.71 10.40
C PRO A 222 -13.85 -19.22 10.49
N THR A 223 -14.10 -20.35 9.83
CA THR A 223 -15.31 -21.13 10.07
C THR A 223 -15.33 -21.62 11.52
N LYS A 224 -16.51 -21.93 12.06
CA LYS A 224 -16.65 -22.43 13.45
C LYS A 224 -15.76 -23.64 13.77
N THR A 225 -15.43 -24.46 12.77
CA THR A 225 -14.58 -25.64 12.92
C THR A 225 -13.09 -25.33 12.92
N ALA A 226 -12.68 -24.17 12.40
CA ALA A 226 -11.29 -23.73 12.32
C ALA A 226 -10.91 -22.75 13.44
N PHE A 227 -11.89 -22.28 14.23
CA PHE A 227 -11.65 -21.42 15.38
C PHE A 227 -11.18 -22.25 16.58
N PRO A 228 -10.16 -21.81 17.35
CA PRO A 228 -9.50 -22.65 18.35
C PRO A 228 -10.30 -22.77 19.64
N TRP A 229 -11.39 -22.01 19.79
CA TRP A 229 -12.27 -22.12 20.94
C TRP A 229 -13.32 -23.18 20.64
N ALA A 230 -13.42 -24.18 21.52
CA ALA A 230 -14.41 -25.25 21.43
C ALA A 230 -15.83 -24.67 21.26
N VAL A 231 -16.71 -25.48 20.65
CA VAL A 231 -18.11 -25.17 20.34
C VAL A 231 -18.70 -24.21 21.37
N ALA A 232 -19.03 -22.99 20.92
CA ALA A 232 -19.54 -21.92 21.76
C ALA A 232 -20.60 -22.45 22.75
N SER A 233 -20.29 -22.44 24.04
CA SER A 233 -21.35 -22.39 25.04
C SER A 233 -22.15 -21.09 24.81
N ALA A 234 -23.40 -21.03 25.28
CA ALA A 234 -24.28 -19.87 25.09
C ALA A 234 -23.64 -18.51 25.49
N GLN A 235 -22.61 -18.54 26.35
CA GLN A 235 -21.83 -17.38 26.79
C GLN A 235 -20.99 -16.74 25.67
N HIS A 236 -20.49 -17.50 24.70
CA HIS A 236 -19.67 -16.94 23.60
C HIS A 236 -20.48 -16.09 22.59
N ALA A 237 -21.78 -16.36 22.43
CA ALA A 237 -22.62 -15.65 21.46
C ALA A 237 -23.00 -14.22 21.92
N GLN A 238 -22.96 -13.95 23.23
CA GLN A 238 -23.37 -12.66 23.82
C GLN A 238 -22.21 -11.67 24.02
N MET A 239 -20.94 -12.11 23.96
CA MET A 239 -19.80 -11.30 24.43
C MET A 239 -19.14 -10.40 23.37
N CYS A 240 -19.44 -10.60 22.09
CA CYS A 240 -18.97 -9.73 20.99
C CYS A 240 -20.12 -8.94 20.32
N THR A 241 -21.33 -8.98 20.88
CA THR A 241 -22.44 -8.13 20.44
C THR A 241 -22.20 -6.72 20.97
N PRO A 242 -22.24 -5.66 20.16
CA PRO A 242 -22.17 -4.29 20.65
C PRO A 242 -23.24 -4.08 21.74
N ALA A 243 -22.87 -3.43 22.84
CA ALA A 243 -23.78 -3.09 23.92
C ALA A 243 -24.79 -2.01 23.47
N SER A 244 -25.71 -2.38 22.58
CA SER A 244 -26.80 -1.50 22.15
C SER A 244 -28.08 -2.24 21.75
N THR A 245 -28.23 -3.52 22.05
CA THR A 245 -29.49 -4.24 21.82
C THR A 245 -30.06 -4.98 23.03
N ALA A 246 -29.49 -4.79 24.23
CA ALA A 246 -30.07 -5.34 25.47
C ALA A 246 -31.05 -4.38 26.19
N TYR A 247 -31.29 -3.18 25.67
CA TYR A 247 -32.30 -2.25 26.18
C TYR A 247 -33.46 -2.09 25.19
N ALA A 248 -34.13 -3.19 24.84
CA ALA A 248 -35.38 -3.10 24.11
C ALA A 248 -36.30 -4.29 24.37
N THR A 249 -36.42 -4.74 25.61
CA THR A 249 -37.58 -5.50 26.10
C THR A 249 -37.55 -5.48 27.63
N ASN A 250 -38.70 -5.23 28.25
CA ASN A 250 -38.93 -5.15 29.70
C ASN A 250 -38.71 -3.77 30.33
N TRP A 251 -39.49 -2.80 29.84
CA TRP A 251 -40.12 -1.83 30.72
C TRP A 251 -41.45 -2.43 31.22
N PRO A 252 -41.70 -2.53 32.54
CA PRO A 252 -43.00 -2.94 33.06
C PRO A 252 -43.94 -1.72 33.12
N GLY A 253 -45.13 -1.88 32.54
CA GLY A 253 -46.35 -1.33 33.10
C GLY A 253 -46.93 -2.31 34.09
#